data_AF-A0A9Q0DWZ1-F1
#
_entry.id   AF-A0A9Q0DWZ1-F1
#
_cell.length_a   1.000
_cell.length_b   1.000
_cell.length_c   1.000
_cell.angle_alpha   90.00
_cell.angle_beta   90.00
_cell.angle_gamma   90.00
#
_symmetry.space_group_name_H-M   'P 1'
#
loop_
_entity.id
_entity.type
_entity.pdbx_description
1 polymer ?
#
loop_
_entity_poly.entity_id
_entity_poly.type
_entity_poly.pdbx_seq_one_letter_code
_entity_poly.pdbx_strand_id
1 'polypeptide(L)'
;MRCCRGAPALLPWVLLVVLAVALDAQLICWQALLRCHDEPECELAYGQYLAACEGNLRGTRRQCPSHCIGALIRLNHTRHGPDLETCDCARDGECTKAKRAIEPCLPRRHPGDAAGMGCTEARQRCEEDGGCHASLAAYLSSCGQLFNGRKCSSRCKATIQQMLFIPDGVLLNRCVCDGVERPFCEVVKENMSKLCSLGDQGGHPEQPEVDDVYDDEDYDPKNDREEHIPSASSRWSACLPLLCVILVIRML
;
A
#
# COMPACT_ATOMS: atom_id res chain seq x y z
N MET A 1 20.26 -66.83 36.79
CA MET A 1 20.90 -65.61 36.22
C MET A 1 19.78 -64.75 35.62
N ARG A 2 19.51 -63.56 36.16
CA ARG A 2 18.52 -62.62 35.61
C ARG A 2 19.26 -61.49 34.89
N CYS A 3 19.27 -61.49 33.56
CA CYS A 3 19.75 -60.36 32.77
C CYS A 3 18.58 -59.43 32.43
N CYS A 4 18.69 -58.16 32.82
CA CYS A 4 17.65 -57.16 32.61
C CYS A 4 17.48 -56.85 31.12
N ARG A 5 16.26 -57.03 30.58
CA ARG A 5 15.85 -56.46 29.28
C ARG A 5 15.07 -55.17 29.52
N GLY A 6 15.80 -54.07 29.69
CA GLY A 6 15.26 -52.71 29.62
C GLY A 6 15.70 -52.07 28.30
N ALA A 7 14.83 -52.03 27.32
CA ALA A 7 15.05 -51.37 26.03
C ALA A 7 14.18 -50.10 25.93
N PRO A 8 14.57 -49.09 25.12
CA PRO A 8 14.59 -47.72 25.64
C PRO A 8 13.33 -46.92 25.37
N ALA A 9 12.66 -46.49 26.44
CA ALA A 9 11.57 -45.52 26.36
C ALA A 9 12.02 -44.10 25.94
N LEU A 10 13.33 -43.82 25.85
CA LEU A 10 13.89 -42.47 25.62
C LEU A 10 13.99 -42.06 24.14
N LEU A 11 14.13 -43.02 23.22
CA LEU A 11 14.26 -42.75 21.77
C LEU A 11 13.10 -41.91 21.18
N PRO A 12 11.81 -42.23 21.44
CA PRO A 12 10.72 -41.40 20.92
C PRO A 12 10.71 -39.99 21.51
N TRP A 13 11.13 -39.79 22.76
CA TRP A 13 11.20 -38.46 23.38
C TRP A 13 12.32 -37.61 22.80
N VAL A 14 13.50 -38.20 22.55
CA VAL A 14 14.60 -37.50 21.85
C VAL A 14 14.16 -37.09 20.45
N LEU A 15 13.46 -37.96 19.71
CA LEU A 15 12.96 -37.63 18.37
C LEU A 15 11.93 -36.49 18.41
N LEU A 16 11.04 -36.50 19.41
CA LEU A 16 9.99 -35.48 19.60
C LEU A 16 10.61 -34.13 20.02
N VAL A 17 11.64 -34.13 20.86
CA VAL A 17 12.42 -32.92 21.21
C VAL A 17 13.19 -32.38 20.01
N VAL A 18 13.85 -33.24 19.22
CA VAL A 18 14.55 -32.81 17.99
C VAL A 18 13.57 -32.23 16.97
N LEU A 19 12.39 -32.84 16.81
CA LEU A 19 11.34 -32.32 15.93
C LEU A 19 10.80 -30.97 16.41
N ALA A 20 10.56 -30.82 17.72
CA ALA A 20 10.11 -29.57 18.32
C ALA A 20 11.16 -28.44 18.14
N VAL A 21 12.45 -28.74 18.37
CA VAL A 21 13.55 -27.78 18.15
C VAL A 21 13.71 -27.42 16.67
N ALA A 22 13.49 -28.37 15.75
CA ALA A 22 13.53 -28.10 14.31
C ALA A 22 12.34 -27.26 13.82
N LEU A 23 11.18 -27.37 14.46
CA LEU A 23 9.98 -26.57 14.17
C LEU A 23 10.11 -25.10 14.63
N ASP A 24 10.94 -24.84 15.65
CA ASP A 24 11.13 -23.51 16.26
C ASP A 24 12.47 -22.83 15.84
N ALA A 25 13.15 -23.40 14.83
CA ALA A 25 14.45 -22.93 14.35
C ALA A 25 14.33 -21.68 13.45
N GLN A 26 14.05 -20.52 14.04
CA GLN A 26 14.06 -19.23 13.35
C GLN A 26 15.48 -18.88 12.84
N LEU A 27 15.58 -18.39 11.60
CA LEU A 27 16.83 -17.88 11.03
C LEU A 27 17.32 -16.65 11.81
N ILE A 28 18.63 -16.51 12.02
CA ILE A 28 19.17 -15.23 12.50
C ILE A 28 19.16 -14.23 11.34
N CYS A 29 18.81 -12.97 11.57
CA CYS A 29 18.57 -12.00 10.47
C CYS A 29 19.75 -11.78 9.53
N TRP A 30 21.00 -11.94 9.98
CA TRP A 30 22.17 -11.89 9.09
C TRP A 30 22.24 -13.09 8.12
N GLN A 31 21.70 -14.26 8.51
CA GLN A 31 21.61 -15.45 7.66
C GLN A 31 20.49 -15.31 6.62
N ALA A 32 19.34 -14.77 7.03
CA ALA A 32 18.26 -14.41 6.12
C ALA A 32 18.74 -13.37 5.09
N LEU A 33 19.52 -12.37 5.53
CA LEU A 33 20.11 -11.37 4.65
C LEU A 33 21.10 -11.96 3.64
N LEU A 34 22.00 -12.87 4.06
CA LEU A 34 22.89 -13.56 3.12
C LEU A 34 22.09 -14.35 2.06
N ARG A 35 21.05 -15.09 2.45
CA ARG A 35 20.19 -15.81 1.51
C ARG A 35 19.42 -14.90 0.54
N CYS A 36 19.05 -13.70 1.00
CA CYS A 36 18.46 -12.68 0.13
C CYS A 36 19.49 -12.08 -0.84
N HIS A 37 20.76 -11.90 -0.45
CA HIS A 37 21.81 -11.48 -1.38
C HIS A 37 22.20 -12.56 -2.40
N ASP A 38 22.08 -13.85 -2.04
CA ASP A 38 22.27 -14.96 -2.99
C ASP A 38 21.12 -15.09 -4.03
N GLU A 39 20.00 -14.37 -3.84
CA GLU A 39 18.85 -14.29 -4.77
C GLU A 39 18.82 -12.91 -5.45
N PRO A 40 19.09 -12.80 -6.76
CA PRO A 40 19.27 -11.49 -7.41
C PRO A 40 18.00 -10.61 -7.39
N GLU A 41 16.82 -11.22 -7.43
CA GLU A 41 15.54 -10.52 -7.26
C GLU A 41 15.36 -9.97 -5.84
N CYS A 42 15.81 -10.72 -4.82
CA CYS A 42 15.73 -10.30 -3.41
C CYS A 42 16.76 -9.23 -3.09
N GLU A 43 18.00 -9.34 -3.57
CA GLU A 43 19.00 -8.28 -3.45
C GLU A 43 18.48 -6.94 -4.02
N LEU A 44 17.92 -6.97 -5.23
CA LEU A 44 17.35 -5.78 -5.86
C LEU A 44 16.17 -5.22 -5.06
N ALA A 45 15.25 -6.07 -4.60
CA ALA A 45 14.11 -5.66 -3.80
C ALA A 45 14.53 -5.10 -2.42
N TYR A 46 15.57 -5.67 -1.80
CA TYR A 46 16.13 -5.22 -0.53
C TYR A 46 16.78 -3.84 -0.66
N GLY A 47 17.55 -3.60 -1.73
CA GLY A 47 18.08 -2.27 -2.05
C GLY A 47 16.98 -1.21 -2.25
N GLN A 48 15.89 -1.58 -2.95
CA GLN A 48 14.72 -0.71 -3.10
C GLN A 48 14.02 -0.43 -1.76
N TYR A 49 13.90 -1.43 -0.89
CA TYR A 49 13.37 -1.27 0.47
C TYR A 49 14.19 -0.28 1.29
N LEU A 50 15.52 -0.44 1.34
CA LEU A 50 16.41 0.46 2.07
C LEU A 50 16.27 1.92 1.61
N ALA A 51 16.22 2.15 0.30
CA ALA A 51 16.02 3.49 -0.27
C ALA A 51 14.62 4.05 0.00
N ALA A 52 13.56 3.26 -0.20
CA ALA A 52 12.18 3.71 -0.05
C ALA A 52 11.77 3.97 1.41
N CYS A 53 12.37 3.25 2.36
CA CYS A 53 12.03 3.29 3.77
C CYS A 53 13.06 4.03 4.64
N GLU A 54 14.09 4.65 4.04
CA GLU A 54 15.22 5.32 4.73
C GLU A 54 14.77 6.23 5.88
N GLY A 55 13.74 7.07 5.66
CA GLY A 55 13.24 8.00 6.68
C GLY A 55 12.60 7.30 7.89
N ASN A 56 11.96 6.16 7.69
CA ASN A 56 11.39 5.35 8.76
C ASN A 56 12.51 4.59 9.50
N LEU A 57 13.44 3.98 8.76
CA LEU A 57 14.58 3.25 9.31
C LEU A 57 15.51 4.14 10.16
N ARG A 58 15.70 5.42 9.76
CA ARG A 58 16.43 6.43 10.54
C ARG A 58 15.61 7.08 11.66
N GLY A 59 14.33 6.75 11.79
CA GLY A 59 13.42 7.36 12.78
C GLY A 59 13.06 8.82 12.52
N THR A 60 13.37 9.38 11.33
CA THR A 60 13.03 10.75 10.95
C THR A 60 11.59 10.90 10.45
N ARG A 61 10.92 9.78 10.13
CA ARG A 61 9.49 9.72 9.79
C ARG A 61 8.77 8.65 10.61
N ARG A 62 7.54 8.93 11.03
CA ARG A 62 6.65 7.99 11.75
C ARG A 62 5.51 7.44 10.90
N GLN A 63 5.17 8.10 9.79
CA GLN A 63 4.17 7.64 8.84
C GLN A 63 4.86 6.88 7.71
N CYS A 64 4.20 5.85 7.18
CA CYS A 64 4.74 5.00 6.13
C CYS A 64 4.39 5.57 4.74
N PRO A 65 5.36 6.00 3.93
CA PRO A 65 5.06 6.46 2.59
C PRO A 65 4.67 5.29 1.68
N SER A 66 3.79 5.53 0.70
CA SER A 66 3.28 4.50 -0.20
C SER A 66 4.37 3.73 -0.95
N HIS A 67 5.47 4.39 -1.33
CA HIS A 67 6.61 3.73 -1.98
C HIS A 67 7.40 2.79 -1.05
N CYS A 68 7.44 3.07 0.27
CA CYS A 68 8.04 2.16 1.25
C CYS A 68 7.20 0.89 1.40
N ILE A 69 5.87 1.04 1.56
CA ILE A 69 4.92 -0.07 1.61
C ILE A 69 5.01 -0.90 0.31
N GLY A 70 5.05 -0.24 -0.84
CA GLY A 70 5.25 -0.88 -2.14
C GLY A 70 6.57 -1.66 -2.26
N ALA A 71 7.66 -1.16 -1.68
CA ALA A 71 8.95 -1.86 -1.67
C ALA A 71 8.94 -3.08 -0.73
N LEU A 72 8.29 -2.97 0.45
CA LEU A 72 8.09 -4.10 1.37
C LEU A 72 7.26 -5.22 0.74
N ILE A 73 6.19 -4.89 0.00
CA ILE A 73 5.39 -5.88 -0.74
C ILE A 73 6.26 -6.61 -1.76
N ARG A 74 7.07 -5.87 -2.55
CA ARG A 74 7.96 -6.50 -3.54
C ARG A 74 9.02 -7.38 -2.89
N LEU A 75 9.62 -6.94 -1.79
CA LEU A 75 10.57 -7.75 -1.02
C LEU A 75 9.89 -9.03 -0.49
N ASN A 76 8.70 -8.93 0.10
CA ASN A 76 7.98 -10.09 0.63
C ASN A 76 7.42 -11.04 -0.45
N HIS A 77 7.51 -10.69 -1.72
CA HIS A 77 7.15 -11.56 -2.86
C HIS A 77 8.35 -12.31 -3.47
N THR A 78 9.58 -12.07 -2.99
CA THR A 78 10.75 -12.88 -3.38
C THR A 78 10.84 -14.16 -2.55
N ARG A 79 11.74 -15.08 -2.90
CA ARG A 79 11.86 -16.38 -2.23
C ARG A 79 12.41 -16.24 -0.80
N HIS A 80 13.37 -15.34 -0.57
CA HIS A 80 14.02 -15.14 0.73
C HIS A 80 13.64 -13.83 1.44
N GLY A 81 12.84 -12.96 0.83
CA GLY A 81 12.36 -11.74 1.48
C GLY A 81 11.53 -11.98 2.75
N PRO A 82 10.60 -12.97 2.80
CA PRO A 82 9.86 -13.30 4.02
C PRO A 82 10.74 -13.74 5.21
N ASP A 83 11.91 -14.32 4.94
CA ASP A 83 12.88 -14.70 5.97
C ASP A 83 13.37 -13.46 6.75
N LEU A 84 13.45 -12.28 6.11
CA LEU A 84 13.86 -11.01 6.74
C LEU A 84 12.81 -10.46 7.71
N GLU A 85 11.52 -10.66 7.44
CA GLU A 85 10.45 -10.26 8.36
C GLU A 85 10.41 -11.18 9.59
N THR A 86 10.67 -12.47 9.41
CA THR A 86 10.46 -13.51 10.43
C THR A 86 11.69 -13.88 11.25
N CYS A 87 12.90 -13.53 10.80
CA CYS A 87 14.15 -13.84 11.48
C CYS A 87 14.30 -13.26 12.91
N ASP A 88 15.15 -13.89 13.73
CA ASP A 88 15.59 -13.39 15.03
C ASP A 88 16.78 -12.41 14.88
N CYS A 89 16.71 -11.28 15.58
CA CYS A 89 17.82 -10.34 15.73
C CYS A 89 18.86 -10.78 16.78
N ALA A 90 18.54 -11.78 17.60
CA ALA A 90 19.33 -12.30 18.72
C ALA A 90 19.75 -11.20 19.72
N ARG A 91 20.94 -10.62 19.57
CA ARG A 91 21.46 -9.51 20.41
C ARG A 91 21.73 -8.23 19.64
N ASP A 92 21.37 -8.17 18.36
CA ASP A 92 21.55 -6.98 17.53
C ASP A 92 20.45 -5.94 17.82
N GLY A 93 20.88 -4.86 18.48
CA GLY A 93 20.02 -3.73 18.81
C GLY A 93 19.62 -2.88 17.59
N GLU A 94 20.44 -2.80 16.54
CA GLU A 94 20.10 -2.04 15.33
C GLU A 94 19.12 -2.83 14.45
N CYS A 95 19.30 -4.14 14.31
CA CYS A 95 18.31 -5.04 13.73
C CYS A 95 16.95 -4.88 14.45
N THR A 96 16.96 -4.92 15.79
CA THR A 96 15.73 -4.80 16.59
C THR A 96 15.05 -3.44 16.40
N LYS A 97 15.83 -2.34 16.33
CA LYS A 97 15.30 -1.00 16.03
C LYS A 97 14.72 -0.93 14.62
N ALA A 98 15.42 -1.44 13.61
CA ALA A 98 14.98 -1.43 12.22
C ALA A 98 13.65 -2.20 12.05
N LYS A 99 13.56 -3.43 12.58
CA LYS A 99 12.32 -4.23 12.55
C LYS A 99 11.15 -3.52 13.26
N ARG A 100 11.39 -2.80 14.36
CA ARG A 100 10.35 -2.00 15.05
C ARG A 100 9.97 -0.72 14.30
N ALA A 101 10.92 -0.07 13.66
CA ALA A 101 10.69 1.17 12.91
C ALA A 101 9.88 0.92 11.61
N ILE A 102 10.00 -0.29 11.04
CA ILE A 102 9.28 -0.69 9.84
C ILE A 102 7.96 -1.43 10.12
N GLU A 103 7.75 -1.94 11.34
CA GLU A 103 6.55 -2.71 11.71
C GLU A 103 5.22 -2.03 11.32
N PRO A 104 5.02 -0.70 11.53
CA PRO A 104 3.79 -0.01 11.12
C PRO A 104 3.56 0.03 9.60
N CYS A 105 4.58 -0.29 8.79
CA CYS A 105 4.52 -0.28 7.33
C CYS A 105 4.28 -1.68 6.74
N LEU A 106 4.25 -2.73 7.57
CA LEU A 106 4.09 -4.11 7.11
C LEU A 106 2.60 -4.43 6.80
N PRO A 107 2.27 -4.90 5.59
CA PRO A 107 0.90 -5.23 5.18
C PRO A 107 0.43 -6.58 5.76
N ARG A 108 0.42 -6.73 7.08
CA ARG A 108 0.05 -7.99 7.74
C ARG A 108 -1.43 -8.29 7.67
N ARG A 109 -1.78 -9.51 7.26
CA ARG A 109 -3.15 -10.04 7.39
C ARG A 109 -3.51 -10.27 8.86
N HIS A 110 -4.80 -10.16 9.18
CA HIS A 110 -5.32 -10.45 10.50
C HIS A 110 -5.26 -11.98 10.74
N PRO A 111 -4.83 -12.46 11.92
CA PRO A 111 -4.89 -13.87 12.25
C PRO A 111 -6.36 -14.34 12.25
N GLY A 112 -6.67 -15.44 11.56
CA GLY A 112 -8.04 -15.95 11.46
C GLY A 112 -8.60 -16.57 12.75
N ASP A 113 -7.75 -16.70 13.77
CA ASP A 113 -8.05 -17.16 15.13
C ASP A 113 -8.18 -16.00 16.15
N ALA A 114 -7.88 -14.76 15.75
CA ALA A 114 -8.11 -13.59 16.57
C ALA A 114 -9.61 -13.24 16.65
N ALA A 115 -10.00 -12.42 17.63
CA ALA A 115 -11.38 -12.00 17.84
C ALA A 115 -11.86 -10.99 16.78
N GLY A 116 -12.09 -11.46 15.55
CA GLY A 116 -12.49 -10.65 14.41
C GLY A 116 -12.20 -11.36 13.08
N MET A 117 -12.48 -10.67 11.97
CA MET A 117 -12.11 -11.10 10.62
C MET A 117 -11.30 -10.00 9.95
N GLY A 118 -10.23 -10.35 9.23
CA GLY A 118 -9.47 -9.40 8.42
C GLY A 118 -10.27 -8.89 7.22
N CYS A 119 -10.16 -7.61 6.90
CA CYS A 119 -10.85 -7.02 5.75
C CYS A 119 -10.42 -7.64 4.41
N THR A 120 -9.19 -8.13 4.30
CA THR A 120 -8.69 -8.90 3.16
C THR A 120 -9.51 -10.17 2.95
N GLU A 121 -9.88 -10.86 4.02
CA GLU A 121 -10.72 -12.08 3.95
C GLU A 121 -12.20 -11.75 3.74
N ALA A 122 -12.73 -10.75 4.47
CA ALA A 122 -14.12 -10.29 4.30
C ALA A 122 -14.38 -9.83 2.86
N ARG A 123 -13.39 -9.17 2.24
CA ARG A 123 -13.44 -8.76 0.83
C ARG A 123 -13.42 -9.96 -0.10
N GLN A 124 -12.51 -10.92 0.10
CA GLN A 124 -12.46 -12.13 -0.71
C GLN A 124 -13.83 -12.86 -0.73
N ARG A 125 -14.44 -13.06 0.44
CA ARG A 125 -15.78 -13.69 0.55
C ARG A 125 -16.85 -12.89 -0.21
N CYS A 126 -16.83 -11.56 -0.10
CA CYS A 126 -17.74 -10.68 -0.84
C CYS A 126 -17.49 -10.67 -2.36
N GLU A 127 -16.25 -10.90 -2.81
CA GLU A 127 -15.93 -11.04 -4.24
C GLU A 127 -16.31 -12.42 -4.80
N GLU A 128 -16.37 -13.45 -3.94
CA GLU A 128 -16.85 -14.80 -4.26
C GLU A 128 -18.39 -14.90 -4.29
N ASP A 129 -19.12 -14.10 -3.49
CA ASP A 129 -20.58 -13.95 -3.59
C ASP A 129 -20.99 -12.93 -4.67
N GLY A 130 -21.70 -13.39 -5.71
CA GLY A 130 -22.07 -12.52 -6.84
C GLY A 130 -22.97 -11.33 -6.49
N GLY A 131 -23.79 -11.43 -5.44
CA GLY A 131 -24.64 -10.33 -4.96
C GLY A 131 -23.82 -9.27 -4.23
N CYS A 132 -22.94 -9.69 -3.33
CA CYS A 132 -22.02 -8.84 -2.61
C CYS A 132 -21.02 -8.18 -3.56
N HIS A 133 -20.46 -8.91 -4.53
CA HIS A 133 -19.54 -8.39 -5.52
C HIS A 133 -20.16 -7.23 -6.34
N ALA A 134 -21.41 -7.40 -6.80
CA ALA A 134 -22.14 -6.33 -7.48
C ALA A 134 -22.37 -5.10 -6.58
N SER A 135 -22.71 -5.32 -5.31
CA SER A 135 -22.86 -4.25 -4.31
C SER A 135 -21.53 -3.55 -4.00
N LEU A 136 -20.41 -4.28 -3.98
CA LEU A 136 -19.08 -3.75 -3.75
C LEU A 136 -18.62 -2.88 -4.94
N ALA A 137 -18.91 -3.29 -6.18
CA ALA A 137 -18.67 -2.47 -7.37
C ALA A 137 -19.52 -1.18 -7.37
N ALA A 138 -20.78 -1.27 -6.93
CA ALA A 138 -21.65 -0.10 -6.74
C ALA A 138 -21.12 0.84 -5.64
N TYR A 139 -20.55 0.30 -4.56
CA TYR A 139 -19.93 1.06 -3.48
C TYR A 139 -18.68 1.81 -3.96
N LEU A 140 -17.75 1.11 -4.63
CA LEU A 140 -16.52 1.70 -5.15
C LEU A 140 -16.77 2.85 -6.13
N SER A 141 -17.80 2.73 -6.98
CA SER A 141 -18.19 3.79 -7.92
C SER A 141 -18.97 4.94 -7.26
N SER A 142 -19.91 4.64 -6.35
CA SER A 142 -20.78 5.66 -5.74
C SER A 142 -20.12 6.46 -4.61
N CYS A 143 -19.08 5.92 -3.97
CA CYS A 143 -18.46 6.48 -2.77
C CYS A 143 -17.06 7.09 -3.00
N GLY A 144 -16.62 7.33 -4.24
CA GLY A 144 -15.30 7.93 -4.51
C GLY A 144 -15.02 9.26 -3.78
N GLN A 145 -16.04 10.09 -3.56
CA GLN A 145 -15.92 11.33 -2.77
C GLN A 145 -15.76 11.08 -1.26
N LEU A 146 -16.23 9.95 -0.75
CA LEU A 146 -16.05 9.51 0.64
C LEU A 146 -14.59 9.05 0.88
N PHE A 147 -14.03 8.28 -0.06
CA PHE A 147 -12.65 7.76 0.07
C PHE A 147 -11.62 8.90 0.14
N ASN A 148 -11.87 9.99 -0.59
CA ASN A 148 -11.07 11.21 -0.58
C ASN A 148 -11.43 12.18 0.58
N GLY A 149 -12.26 11.75 1.55
CA GLY A 149 -12.61 12.55 2.74
C GLY A 149 -13.46 13.80 2.47
N ARG A 150 -14.14 13.90 1.31
CA ARG A 150 -14.90 15.11 0.91
C ARG A 150 -16.33 15.13 1.44
N LYS A 151 -17.16 14.16 1.06
CA LYS A 151 -18.56 14.03 1.52
C LYS A 151 -19.10 12.61 1.41
N CYS A 152 -20.04 12.26 2.29
CA CYS A 152 -20.90 11.10 2.11
C CYS A 152 -22.17 11.54 1.36
N SER A 153 -22.24 11.28 0.06
CA SER A 153 -23.42 11.64 -0.75
C SER A 153 -24.65 10.78 -0.37
N SER A 154 -25.85 11.27 -0.68
CA SER A 154 -27.11 10.50 -0.57
C SER A 154 -27.01 9.14 -1.27
N ARG A 155 -26.52 9.14 -2.52
CA ARG A 155 -26.23 7.94 -3.31
C ARG A 155 -25.24 6.99 -2.62
N CYS A 156 -24.11 7.50 -2.12
CA CYS A 156 -23.14 6.68 -1.38
C CYS A 156 -23.76 6.08 -0.10
N LYS A 157 -24.53 6.87 0.66
CA LYS A 157 -25.21 6.43 1.88
C LYS A 157 -26.23 5.32 1.61
N ALA A 158 -27.02 5.46 0.54
CA ALA A 158 -27.95 4.43 0.08
C ALA A 158 -27.22 3.14 -0.33
N THR A 159 -26.11 3.23 -1.08
CA THR A 159 -25.30 2.07 -1.47
C THR A 159 -24.67 1.37 -0.26
N ILE A 160 -24.19 2.12 0.75
CA ILE A 160 -23.70 1.55 2.01
C ILE A 160 -24.82 0.80 2.72
N GLN A 161 -26.02 1.38 2.83
CA GLN A 161 -27.17 0.71 3.43
C GLN A 161 -27.54 -0.58 2.68
N GLN A 162 -27.56 -0.56 1.34
CA GLN A 162 -27.83 -1.75 0.53
C GLN A 162 -26.81 -2.87 0.79
N MET A 163 -25.52 -2.53 0.86
CA MET A 163 -24.46 -3.51 1.13
C MET A 163 -24.57 -4.13 2.53
N LEU A 164 -25.11 -3.39 3.51
CA LEU A 164 -25.36 -3.88 4.87
C LEU A 164 -26.56 -4.84 5.00
N PHE A 165 -27.37 -5.03 3.95
CA PHE A 165 -28.38 -6.09 3.92
C PHE A 165 -27.83 -7.42 3.39
N ILE A 166 -26.61 -7.44 2.84
CA ILE A 166 -25.95 -8.64 2.31
C ILE A 166 -25.06 -9.26 3.41
N PRO A 167 -25.13 -10.58 3.69
CA PRO A 167 -24.37 -11.20 4.77
C PRO A 167 -22.87 -10.90 4.76
N ASP A 168 -22.19 -11.10 3.63
CA ASP A 168 -20.76 -10.81 3.49
C ASP A 168 -20.46 -9.29 3.43
N GLY A 169 -21.42 -8.49 3.00
CA GLY A 169 -21.33 -7.02 3.04
C GLY A 169 -21.31 -6.46 4.47
N VAL A 170 -21.99 -7.13 5.42
CA VAL A 170 -21.88 -6.81 6.86
C VAL A 170 -20.48 -7.14 7.41
N LEU A 171 -19.83 -8.18 6.90
CA LEU A 171 -18.46 -8.54 7.29
C LEU A 171 -17.45 -7.45 6.87
N LEU A 172 -17.57 -6.95 5.63
CA LEU A 172 -16.77 -5.82 5.13
C LEU A 172 -16.86 -4.57 6.02
N ASN A 173 -18.05 -4.27 6.55
CA ASN A 173 -18.21 -3.15 7.46
C ASN A 173 -17.49 -3.39 8.80
N ARG A 174 -17.60 -4.60 9.37
CA ARG A 174 -17.12 -4.94 10.72
C ARG A 174 -15.68 -5.45 10.82
N CYS A 175 -15.05 -5.81 9.71
CA CYS A 175 -13.71 -6.39 9.67
C CYS A 175 -12.61 -5.47 10.24
N VAL A 176 -11.50 -6.06 10.67
CA VAL A 176 -10.28 -5.36 11.09
C VAL A 176 -9.43 -5.06 9.84
N CYS A 177 -9.01 -3.81 9.65
CA CYS A 177 -8.19 -3.42 8.50
C CYS A 177 -6.83 -4.14 8.56
N ASP A 178 -6.52 -4.87 7.50
CA ASP A 178 -5.38 -5.78 7.43
C ASP A 178 -4.86 -5.91 5.98
N GLY A 179 -3.78 -6.67 5.83
CA GLY A 179 -3.19 -6.97 4.54
C GLY A 179 -2.64 -5.73 3.83
N VAL A 180 -2.61 -5.84 2.49
CA VAL A 180 -2.01 -4.84 1.59
C VAL A 180 -2.83 -3.54 1.55
N GLU A 181 -4.15 -3.66 1.70
CA GLU A 181 -5.07 -2.52 1.65
C GLU A 181 -5.23 -1.81 3.00
N ARG A 182 -4.58 -2.29 4.07
CA ARG A 182 -4.74 -1.76 5.44
C ARG A 182 -4.70 -0.23 5.56
N PRO A 183 -3.68 0.49 5.02
CA PRO A 183 -3.63 1.95 5.18
C PRO A 183 -4.78 2.68 4.49
N PHE A 184 -5.27 2.15 3.37
CA PHE A 184 -6.43 2.68 2.66
C PHE A 184 -7.73 2.35 3.41
N CYS A 185 -7.86 1.12 3.90
CA CYS A 185 -8.98 0.66 4.71
C CYS A 185 -9.17 1.52 5.98
N GLU A 186 -8.09 1.82 6.71
CA GLU A 186 -8.15 2.65 7.92
C GLU A 186 -8.70 4.05 7.60
N VAL A 187 -8.19 4.71 6.55
CA VAL A 187 -8.69 6.02 6.07
C VAL A 187 -10.15 5.96 5.61
N VAL A 188 -10.54 4.93 4.86
CA VAL A 188 -11.93 4.78 4.37
C VAL A 188 -12.91 4.54 5.52
N LYS A 189 -12.55 3.71 6.51
CA LYS A 189 -13.40 3.48 7.71
C LYS A 189 -13.50 4.74 8.57
N GLU A 190 -12.40 5.47 8.74
CA GLU A 190 -12.42 6.77 9.43
C GLU A 190 -13.33 7.77 8.71
N ASN A 191 -13.17 7.94 7.40
CA ASN A 191 -14.02 8.83 6.58
C ASN A 191 -15.49 8.43 6.63
N MET A 192 -15.81 7.14 6.54
CA MET A 192 -17.18 6.64 6.65
C MET A 192 -17.77 6.95 8.03
N SER A 193 -17.00 6.76 9.11
CA SER A 193 -17.44 7.08 10.47
C SER A 193 -17.69 8.58 10.69
N LYS A 194 -16.87 9.46 10.09
CA LYS A 194 -16.99 10.92 10.23
C LYS A 194 -18.08 11.53 9.36
N LEU A 195 -18.19 11.07 8.11
CA LEU A 195 -18.99 11.72 7.07
C LEU A 195 -20.37 11.08 6.88
N CYS A 196 -20.56 9.79 7.20
CA CYS A 196 -21.84 9.10 7.02
C CYS A 196 -22.65 8.93 8.32
N SER A 197 -22.00 8.98 9.50
CA SER A 197 -22.68 8.85 10.81
C SER A 197 -23.42 10.11 11.25
N LEU A 198 -23.21 11.25 10.57
CA LEU A 198 -24.03 12.44 10.72
C LEU A 198 -25.38 12.22 10.02
N GLY A 199 -26.31 11.64 10.75
CA GLY A 199 -27.72 11.87 10.49
C GLY A 199 -28.08 13.32 10.80
N ASP A 200 -28.76 13.97 9.86
CA ASP A 200 -29.73 15.03 10.13
C ASP A 200 -29.27 16.46 10.48
N GLN A 201 -28.15 16.95 9.95
CA GLN A 201 -27.93 18.40 9.78
C GLN A 201 -27.32 18.73 8.41
N GLY A 202 -28.14 18.57 7.38
CA GLY A 202 -27.83 18.90 5.99
C GLY A 202 -29.07 19.20 5.14
N GLY A 203 -30.19 19.55 5.79
CA GLY A 203 -31.42 19.94 5.11
C GLY A 203 -31.31 21.34 4.52
N HIS A 204 -30.73 21.44 3.32
CA HIS A 204 -31.20 22.43 2.36
C HIS A 204 -32.29 21.76 1.52
N PRO A 205 -33.46 22.38 1.30
CA PRO A 205 -34.53 21.76 0.53
C PRO A 205 -34.08 21.46 -0.90
N GLU A 206 -34.67 20.43 -1.50
CA GLU A 206 -34.42 19.98 -2.87
C GLU A 206 -34.45 21.15 -3.87
N GLN A 207 -33.28 21.51 -4.39
CA GLN A 207 -33.20 22.00 -5.76
C GLN A 207 -33.09 20.78 -6.68
N PRO A 208 -33.76 20.77 -7.85
CA PRO A 208 -33.57 19.69 -8.82
C PRO A 208 -32.10 19.53 -9.17
N GLU A 209 -31.64 18.28 -9.31
CA GLU A 209 -30.35 17.98 -9.93
C GLU A 209 -30.41 18.48 -11.38
N VAL A 210 -29.85 19.67 -11.61
CA VAL A 210 -29.53 20.15 -12.95
C VAL A 210 -28.28 19.40 -13.36
N ASP A 211 -28.37 18.58 -14.42
CA ASP A 211 -27.20 18.01 -15.08
C ASP A 211 -26.16 19.10 -15.32
N ASP A 212 -24.88 18.81 -15.07
CA ASP A 212 -23.77 19.68 -15.44
C ASP A 212 -23.70 19.79 -16.97
N VAL A 213 -24.54 20.66 -17.55
CA VAL A 213 -24.49 21.06 -18.95
C VAL A 213 -23.12 21.70 -19.19
N TYR A 214 -22.41 21.19 -20.18
CA TYR A 214 -21.14 21.76 -20.62
C TYR A 214 -21.38 23.18 -21.13
N ASP A 215 -20.98 24.19 -20.36
CA ASP A 215 -20.84 25.57 -20.82
C ASP A 215 -19.70 25.63 -21.86
N ASP A 216 -20.06 25.45 -23.12
CA ASP A 216 -19.20 25.57 -24.29
C ASP A 216 -19.10 27.06 -24.68
N GLU A 217 -18.43 27.84 -23.81
CA GLU A 217 -18.39 29.31 -23.88
C GLU A 217 -17.40 29.83 -24.94
N ASP A 218 -17.99 30.24 -26.06
CA ASP A 218 -17.57 31.23 -27.05
C ASP A 218 -16.23 31.07 -27.82
N TYR A 219 -16.40 30.69 -29.08
CA TYR A 219 -15.47 30.92 -30.19
C TYR A 219 -15.69 32.33 -30.77
N ASP A 220 -14.82 33.30 -30.48
CA ASP A 220 -14.88 34.65 -31.07
C ASP A 220 -14.03 34.75 -32.36
N PRO A 221 -14.63 34.93 -33.55
CA PRO A 221 -13.91 35.00 -34.81
C PRO A 221 -13.45 36.42 -35.16
N LYS A 222 -12.14 36.66 -34.99
CA LYS A 222 -11.28 37.61 -35.74
C LYS A 222 -11.83 38.99 -36.12
N ASN A 223 -11.02 40.02 -35.84
CA ASN A 223 -10.91 41.14 -36.80
C ASN A 223 -9.47 41.60 -36.99
N ASP A 224 -9.04 41.65 -38.25
CA ASP A 224 -7.70 42.07 -38.65
C ASP A 224 -7.64 43.61 -38.67
N ARG A 225 -6.66 44.22 -37.99
CA ARG A 225 -6.28 45.61 -38.27
C ARG A 225 -4.78 45.86 -38.16
N GLU A 226 -4.17 45.94 -39.32
CA GLU A 226 -2.85 46.48 -39.59
C GLU A 226 -2.76 47.96 -39.12
N GLU A 227 -1.68 48.34 -38.43
CA GLU A 227 -1.29 49.75 -38.34
C GLU A 227 0.24 49.91 -38.24
N HIS A 228 0.76 50.91 -38.94
CA HIS A 228 2.15 51.01 -39.37
C HIS A 228 2.95 52.08 -38.61
N ILE A 229 4.27 51.82 -38.50
CA ILE A 229 5.36 52.50 -37.76
C ILE A 229 5.45 54.03 -38.00
N PRO A 230 6.19 54.78 -37.13
CA PRO A 230 7.58 55.08 -37.51
C PRO A 230 8.64 54.99 -36.39
N SER A 231 9.90 54.85 -36.84
CA SER A 231 11.09 54.47 -36.06
C SER A 231 11.72 55.56 -35.20
N ALA A 232 12.45 55.15 -34.16
CA ALA A 232 13.63 55.86 -33.65
C ALA A 232 14.78 54.87 -33.38
N SER A 233 16.03 55.32 -33.54
CA SER A 233 17.21 54.49 -33.76
C SER A 233 18.07 54.24 -32.51
N SER A 234 18.63 53.03 -32.40
CA SER A 234 20.04 52.87 -32.02
C SER A 234 20.64 51.55 -32.54
N ARG A 235 21.87 51.62 -33.04
CA ARG A 235 22.78 50.44 -33.13
C ARG A 235 23.51 50.33 -31.76
N TRP A 236 24.54 49.56 -31.47
CA TRP A 236 25.54 48.73 -32.17
C TRP A 236 25.86 47.54 -31.21
N SER A 237 26.46 46.40 -31.56
CA SER A 237 27.51 46.09 -32.54
C SER A 237 27.49 44.57 -32.87
N ALA A 238 28.26 44.12 -33.87
CA ALA A 238 28.31 42.72 -34.32
C ALA A 238 29.52 41.94 -33.74
N CYS A 239 29.39 40.60 -33.65
CA CYS A 239 30.33 39.60 -34.22
C CYS A 239 30.00 38.14 -33.80
N LEU A 240 29.71 37.30 -34.79
CA LEU A 240 29.88 35.83 -34.80
C LEU A 240 31.02 35.50 -35.79
N PRO A 241 31.45 34.24 -35.99
CA PRO A 241 31.67 33.11 -35.05
C PRO A 241 33.10 32.52 -35.22
N LEU A 242 33.44 31.40 -34.57
CA LEU A 242 34.36 30.41 -35.16
C LEU A 242 34.14 28.98 -34.64
N LEU A 243 34.42 27.98 -35.48
CA LEU A 243 34.20 26.55 -35.22
C LEU A 243 35.41 25.87 -34.56
N CYS A 244 35.15 24.77 -33.82
CA CYS A 244 35.93 23.52 -33.79
C CYS A 244 35.08 22.46 -33.06
N VAL A 245 34.48 21.43 -33.67
CA VAL A 245 35.01 20.27 -34.44
C VAL A 245 35.42 19.07 -33.55
N ILE A 246 34.47 18.14 -33.41
CA ILE A 246 34.57 16.65 -33.52
C ILE A 246 35.35 15.84 -32.44
N LEU A 247 34.92 14.57 -32.30
CA LEU A 247 35.32 13.50 -31.34
C LEU A 247 34.67 13.66 -29.95
N VAL A 248 34.01 12.65 -29.37
CA VAL A 248 34.32 11.21 -29.40
C VAL A 248 33.09 10.32 -29.74
N ILE A 249 33.27 9.42 -30.71
CA ILE A 249 32.57 8.12 -30.77
C ILE A 249 33.66 7.05 -30.81
N ARG A 250 33.46 5.93 -30.07
CA ARG A 250 34.33 4.75 -29.83
C ARG A 250 35.16 4.74 -28.54
N MET A 251 35.44 3.51 -28.09
CA MET A 251 36.15 3.08 -26.87
C MET A 251 35.23 3.08 -25.62
N LEU A 252 34.74 1.95 -25.10
CA LEU A 252 34.83 0.52 -25.52
C LEU A 252 33.44 -0.07 -25.77
#